data_AF-A0A5E4EZR7-F1
#
_entry.id   AF-A0A5E4EZR7-F1
#
_cell.length_a   1.000
_cell.length_b   1.000
_cell.length_c   1.000
_cell.angle_alpha   90.00
_cell.angle_beta   90.00
_cell.angle_gamma   90.00
#
_symmetry.space_group_name_H-M   'P 1'
#
loop_
_entity.id
_entity.type
_entity.pdbx_description
1 polymer ?
#
loop_
_entity_poly.entity_id
_entity_poly.type
_entity_poly.pdbx_seq_one_letter_code
_entity_poly.pdbx_strand_id
1 'polypeptide(L)'
;MCEDSVEVSIAMGLLVSQLSQEPWKGKVINYHEDSPQLELIQGGHDLRYKYESLRRRMITCDHTAFREMFDLILEEAVKRNLKPEQMVKKLFVFNHPGFKRFVEVNDWMYIYNDIKSKFEDKGYGNVHWNLSEYNKNKPLIPYKQPGLTVLTGFSNKLLKLFLENDGEFGPEHVMEVAISGDEFQSLAVVD
;
A
#
# COMPACT_ATOMS: atom_id res chain seq x y z
N MET A 1 18.41 -4.36 0.39
CA MET A 1 17.13 -5.10 0.50
C MET A 1 17.44 -6.59 0.55
N CYS A 2 16.73 -7.38 1.35
CA CYS A 2 16.72 -8.84 1.14
C CYS A 2 15.92 -9.12 -0.14
N GLU A 3 16.40 -10.05 -0.96
CA GLU A 3 15.80 -10.44 -2.24
C GLU A 3 14.28 -10.66 -2.07
N ASP A 4 13.88 -11.56 -1.16
CA ASP A 4 12.48 -11.92 -0.84
C ASP A 4 11.49 -10.75 -0.66
N SER A 5 11.96 -9.58 -0.21
CA SER A 5 11.11 -8.40 0.01
C SER A 5 10.68 -7.76 -1.30
N VAL A 6 11.51 -7.89 -2.33
CA VAL A 6 11.25 -7.33 -3.66
C VAL A 6 10.24 -8.18 -4.42
N GLU A 7 10.37 -9.50 -4.44
CA GLU A 7 9.43 -10.35 -5.18
C GLU A 7 8.02 -10.28 -4.62
N VAL A 8 7.88 -10.26 -3.27
CA VAL A 8 6.57 -10.06 -2.62
C VAL A 8 5.95 -8.75 -3.06
N SER A 9 6.73 -7.67 -3.10
CA SER A 9 6.22 -6.34 -3.38
C SER A 9 5.81 -6.16 -4.84
N ILE A 10 6.53 -6.79 -5.76
CA ILE A 10 6.15 -6.84 -7.17
C ILE A 10 4.88 -7.67 -7.35
N ALA A 11 4.82 -8.87 -6.77
CA ALA A 11 3.64 -9.73 -6.86
C ALA A 11 2.39 -9.01 -6.33
N MET A 12 2.56 -8.29 -5.22
CA MET A 12 1.50 -7.53 -4.57
C MET A 12 1.08 -6.28 -5.33
N GLY A 13 2.05 -5.49 -5.83
CA GLY A 13 1.77 -4.36 -6.71
C GLY A 13 1.02 -4.79 -7.97
N LEU A 14 1.41 -5.92 -8.57
CA LEU A 14 0.70 -6.50 -9.72
C LEU A 14 -0.74 -6.90 -9.38
N LEU A 15 -0.95 -7.61 -8.27
CA LEU A 15 -2.28 -8.04 -7.85
C LEU A 15 -3.20 -6.85 -7.56
N VAL A 16 -2.76 -5.92 -6.70
CA VAL A 16 -3.57 -4.74 -6.33
C VAL A 16 -3.87 -3.88 -7.54
N SER A 17 -2.89 -3.63 -8.42
CA SER A 17 -3.12 -2.84 -9.63
C SER A 17 -4.18 -3.46 -10.56
N GLN A 18 -4.26 -4.79 -10.63
CA GLN A 18 -5.27 -5.48 -11.44
C GLN A 18 -6.66 -5.46 -10.82
N LEU A 19 -6.74 -5.46 -9.49
CA LEU A 19 -7.98 -5.33 -8.72
C LEU A 19 -8.50 -3.89 -8.66
N SER A 20 -7.63 -2.90 -8.88
CA SER A 20 -8.03 -1.49 -8.96
C SER A 20 -9.03 -1.22 -10.07
N GLN A 21 -9.88 -0.22 -9.85
CA GLN A 21 -10.88 0.25 -10.81
C GLN A 21 -10.29 1.32 -11.74
N GLU A 22 -10.91 1.52 -12.90
CA GLU A 22 -10.62 2.67 -13.74
C GLU A 22 -10.88 3.97 -12.97
N PRO A 23 -10.04 5.02 -13.12
CA PRO A 23 -8.93 5.17 -14.07
C PRO A 23 -7.55 4.71 -13.55
N TRP A 24 -7.50 4.03 -12.40
CA TRP A 24 -6.26 3.64 -11.71
C TRP A 24 -5.82 2.21 -11.99
N LYS A 25 -6.68 1.43 -12.64
CA LYS A 25 -6.41 0.04 -13.00
C LYS A 25 -5.10 -0.10 -13.77
N GLY A 26 -4.29 -1.06 -13.35
CA GLY A 26 -3.00 -1.38 -13.93
C GLY A 26 -1.90 -0.33 -13.68
N LYS A 27 -2.17 0.72 -12.90
CA LYS A 27 -1.15 1.72 -12.54
C LYS A 27 -0.42 1.35 -11.26
N VAL A 28 0.87 1.68 -11.22
CA VAL A 28 1.74 1.55 -10.05
C VAL A 28 2.66 2.77 -9.99
N ILE A 29 3.10 3.13 -8.78
CA ILE A 29 4.19 4.09 -8.61
C ILE A 29 5.46 3.29 -8.31
N ASN A 30 6.46 3.45 -9.18
CA ASN A 30 7.78 2.84 -9.02
C ASN A 30 8.83 3.92 -8.83
N TYR A 31 9.87 3.60 -8.08
CA TYR A 31 11.02 4.48 -7.87
C TYR A 31 12.10 4.22 -8.90
N HIS A 32 12.40 5.24 -9.71
CA HIS A 32 13.57 5.28 -10.58
C HIS A 32 14.72 5.98 -9.88
N GLU A 33 15.89 6.07 -10.54
CA GLU A 33 17.12 6.62 -9.94
C GLU A 33 16.93 8.05 -9.42
N ASP A 34 16.13 8.86 -10.11
CA ASP A 34 15.99 10.29 -9.82
C ASP A 34 14.67 10.68 -9.13
N SER A 35 13.60 9.90 -9.28
CA SER A 35 12.26 10.24 -8.75
C SER A 35 11.24 9.07 -8.89
N PRO A 36 10.15 9.06 -8.10
CA PRO A 36 9.02 8.18 -8.35
C PRO A 36 8.36 8.51 -9.69
N GLN A 37 7.80 7.50 -10.34
CA GLN A 37 6.98 7.66 -11.55
C GLN A 37 5.71 6.84 -11.45
N LEU A 38 4.59 7.45 -11.85
CA LEU A 38 3.32 6.76 -12.05
C LEU A 38 3.31 6.09 -13.43
N GLU A 39 3.28 4.77 -13.44
CA GLU A 39 3.39 3.98 -14.66
C GLU A 39 2.17 3.08 -14.87
N LEU A 40 1.78 2.89 -16.14
CA LEU A 40 0.87 1.82 -16.53
C LEU A 40 1.69 0.55 -16.80
N ILE A 41 1.37 -0.54 -16.11
CA ILE A 41 2.01 -1.83 -16.29
C ILE A 41 1.81 -2.33 -17.72
N GLN A 42 2.92 -2.56 -18.43
CA GLN A 42 2.94 -3.07 -19.80
C GLN A 42 2.99 -4.62 -19.81
N GLY A 43 2.70 -5.24 -20.97
CA GLY A 43 2.83 -6.69 -21.15
C GLY A 43 1.53 -7.48 -21.26
N GLY A 44 0.36 -6.83 -21.31
CA GLY A 44 -0.92 -7.49 -21.62
C GLY A 44 -1.27 -8.63 -20.65
N HIS A 45 -1.28 -9.87 -21.15
CA HIS A 45 -1.55 -11.08 -20.36
C HIS A 45 -0.29 -11.85 -19.91
N ASP A 46 0.91 -11.40 -20.32
CA ASP A 46 2.17 -12.04 -19.97
C ASP A 46 2.63 -11.61 -18.57
N LEU A 47 2.42 -12.51 -17.59
CA LEU A 47 2.85 -12.27 -16.21
C LEU A 47 4.36 -12.13 -16.08
N ARG A 48 5.15 -12.90 -16.86
CA ARG A 48 6.61 -12.84 -16.81
C ARG A 48 7.09 -11.49 -17.29
N TYR A 49 6.53 -10.99 -18.38
CA TYR A 49 6.86 -9.64 -18.88
C TYR A 49 6.52 -8.57 -17.85
N LYS A 50 5.33 -8.62 -17.24
CA LYS A 50 4.92 -7.67 -16.19
C LYS A 50 5.89 -7.67 -15.01
N TYR A 51 6.24 -8.86 -14.53
CA TYR A 51 7.20 -9.04 -13.44
C TYR A 51 8.57 -8.44 -13.79
N GLU A 52 9.14 -8.81 -14.94
CA GLU A 52 10.44 -8.34 -15.39
C GLU A 52 10.46 -6.81 -15.58
N SER A 53 9.38 -6.24 -16.12
CA SER A 53 9.25 -4.79 -16.32
C SER A 53 9.30 -4.03 -15.00
N LEU A 54 8.63 -4.52 -13.95
CA LEU A 54 8.67 -3.89 -12.63
C LEU A 54 10.00 -4.15 -11.92
N ARG A 55 10.51 -5.40 -11.98
CA ARG A 55 11.75 -5.79 -11.30
C ARG A 55 12.95 -4.96 -11.75
N ARG A 56 13.07 -4.71 -13.06
CA ARG A 56 14.18 -3.94 -13.64
C ARG A 56 14.19 -2.47 -13.23
N ARG A 57 13.03 -1.92 -12.89
CA ARG A 57 12.85 -0.51 -12.54
C ARG A 57 12.82 -0.25 -11.05
N MET A 58 12.80 -1.30 -10.22
CA MET A 58 12.59 -1.14 -8.79
C MET A 58 13.90 -0.77 -8.08
N ILE A 59 13.97 0.47 -7.62
CA ILE A 59 15.04 0.98 -6.75
C ILE A 59 14.48 1.19 -5.33
N THR A 60 15.36 1.19 -4.33
CA THR A 60 14.97 1.52 -2.94
C THR A 60 14.49 2.96 -2.86
N CYS A 61 13.30 3.13 -2.29
CA CYS A 61 12.73 4.43 -1.93
C CYS A 61 13.56 5.15 -0.85
N ASP A 62 13.69 6.48 -0.96
CA ASP A 62 14.13 7.35 0.13
C ASP A 62 12.94 8.07 0.81
N HIS A 63 13.22 8.86 1.83
CA HIS A 63 12.18 9.56 2.60
C HIS A 63 11.52 10.74 1.88
N THR A 64 12.26 11.48 1.05
CA THR A 64 11.77 12.61 0.25
C THR A 64 10.75 12.16 -0.79
N ALA A 65 10.95 10.96 -1.30
CA ALA A 65 10.14 10.38 -2.35
C ALA A 65 8.71 9.99 -1.92
N PHE A 66 8.38 10.04 -0.62
CA PHE A 66 7.02 9.75 -0.13
C PHE A 66 6.03 10.87 -0.47
N ARG A 67 6.40 12.15 -0.27
CA ARG A 67 5.54 13.29 -0.62
C ARG A 67 5.29 13.35 -2.13
N GLU A 68 6.33 13.09 -2.90
CA GLU A 68 6.29 13.08 -4.36
C GLU A 68 5.32 12.05 -4.92
N MET A 69 5.13 10.89 -4.25
CA MET A 69 4.09 9.93 -4.67
C MET A 69 2.68 10.53 -4.65
N PHE A 70 2.35 11.33 -3.63
CA PHE A 70 1.03 11.96 -3.52
C PHE A 70 0.86 13.08 -4.54
N ASP A 71 1.93 13.84 -4.78
CA ASP A 71 1.94 14.86 -5.82
C ASP A 71 1.68 14.22 -7.20
N LEU A 72 2.29 13.06 -7.52
CA LEU A 72 1.99 12.33 -8.77
C LEU A 72 0.54 11.87 -8.88
N ILE A 73 -0.07 11.38 -7.79
CA ILE A 73 -1.48 10.98 -7.76
C ILE A 73 -2.37 12.20 -8.02
N LEU A 74 -2.09 13.32 -7.35
CA LEU A 74 -2.85 14.55 -7.49
C LEU A 74 -2.71 15.14 -8.91
N GLU A 75 -1.50 15.16 -9.45
CA GLU A 75 -1.21 15.60 -10.81
C GLU A 75 -1.96 14.78 -11.85
N GLU A 76 -1.93 13.44 -11.75
CA GLU A 76 -2.67 12.58 -12.66
C GLU A 76 -4.19 12.81 -12.56
N ALA A 77 -4.70 13.01 -11.35
CA ALA A 77 -6.11 13.31 -11.11
C ALA A 77 -6.55 14.63 -11.76
N VAL A 78 -5.77 15.69 -11.54
CA VAL A 78 -6.01 17.02 -12.12
C VAL A 78 -5.88 16.97 -13.64
N LYS A 79 -4.82 16.34 -14.17
CA LYS A 79 -4.56 16.20 -15.60
C LYS A 79 -5.70 15.48 -16.33
N ARG A 80 -6.29 14.46 -15.68
CA ARG A 80 -7.43 13.71 -16.23
C ARG A 80 -8.79 14.32 -15.90
N ASN A 81 -8.83 15.43 -15.15
CA ASN A 81 -10.05 16.06 -14.66
C ASN A 81 -10.97 15.04 -13.98
N LEU A 82 -10.40 14.23 -13.08
CA LEU A 82 -11.17 13.22 -12.36
C LEU A 82 -12.19 13.86 -11.45
N LYS A 83 -13.31 13.17 -11.22
CA LYS A 83 -14.25 13.52 -10.18
C LYS A 83 -13.79 12.96 -8.83
N PRO A 84 -14.23 13.53 -7.69
CA PRO A 84 -13.88 13.02 -6.36
C PRO A 84 -14.19 11.53 -6.18
N GLU A 85 -15.28 11.03 -6.79
CA GLU A 85 -15.67 9.62 -6.69
C GLU A 85 -14.72 8.68 -7.44
N GLN A 86 -13.94 9.21 -8.39
CA GLN A 86 -12.94 8.48 -9.17
C GLN A 86 -11.55 8.51 -8.54
N MET A 87 -11.37 9.21 -7.41
CA MET A 87 -10.09 9.27 -6.73
C MET A 87 -9.73 7.93 -6.08
N VAL A 88 -8.42 7.71 -5.95
CA VAL A 88 -7.92 6.61 -5.12
C VAL A 88 -8.46 6.78 -3.71
N LYS A 89 -9.18 5.77 -3.23
CA LYS A 89 -9.68 5.72 -1.84
C LYS A 89 -8.66 5.12 -0.87
N LYS A 90 -7.79 4.25 -1.40
CA LYS A 90 -6.78 3.49 -0.64
C LYS A 90 -5.51 3.36 -1.47
N LEU A 91 -4.41 3.86 -0.94
CA LEU A 91 -3.08 3.62 -1.49
C LEU A 91 -2.43 2.47 -0.74
N PHE A 92 -1.81 1.54 -1.48
CA PHE A 92 -0.96 0.48 -0.93
C PHE A 92 0.49 0.78 -1.25
N VAL A 93 1.33 0.81 -0.22
CA VAL A 93 2.78 0.94 -0.39
C VAL A 93 3.45 -0.32 0.15
N PHE A 94 4.22 -0.98 -0.70
CA PHE A 94 4.97 -2.18 -0.38
C PHE A 94 6.47 -1.88 -0.38
N ASN A 95 7.22 -2.52 0.52
CA ASN A 95 8.69 -2.50 0.58
C ASN A 95 9.36 -1.19 1.00
N HIS A 96 9.38 -0.90 2.30
CA HIS A 96 10.38 0.03 2.80
C HIS A 96 10.87 -0.40 4.19
N PRO A 97 12.01 -1.12 4.26
CA PRO A 97 12.71 -1.31 5.53
C PRO A 97 13.12 0.08 6.03
N GLY A 98 12.42 0.60 7.04
CA GLY A 98 12.63 1.95 7.56
C GLY A 98 11.41 2.88 7.47
N PHE A 99 10.30 2.46 6.88
CA PHE A 99 9.11 3.30 6.80
C PHE A 99 8.42 3.46 8.15
N LYS A 100 8.29 2.37 8.92
CA LYS A 100 7.84 2.47 10.33
C LYS A 100 8.71 3.46 11.11
N ARG A 101 10.03 3.38 10.95
CA ARG A 101 10.96 4.33 11.58
C ARG A 101 10.76 5.75 11.06
N PHE A 102 10.50 5.95 9.77
CA PHE A 102 10.19 7.25 9.21
C PHE A 102 8.93 7.85 9.85
N VAL A 103 7.84 7.07 9.94
CA VAL A 103 6.57 7.49 10.55
C VAL A 103 6.73 7.76 12.05
N GLU A 104 7.58 6.99 12.75
CA GLU A 104 7.86 7.18 14.17
C GLU A 104 8.78 8.37 14.46
N VAL A 105 9.71 8.69 13.57
CA VAL A 105 10.74 9.73 13.76
C VAL A 105 10.29 11.08 13.22
N ASN A 106 9.46 11.11 12.17
CA ASN A 106 8.96 12.34 11.56
C ASN A 106 7.57 12.67 12.08
N ASP A 107 7.22 13.96 12.06
CA ASP A 107 5.87 14.41 12.38
C ASP A 107 4.92 14.02 11.24
N TRP A 108 4.48 12.75 11.23
CA TRP A 108 3.51 12.23 10.29
C TRP A 108 2.29 13.14 10.18
N MET A 109 1.84 13.72 11.30
CA MET A 109 0.67 14.58 11.31
C MET A 109 0.88 15.82 10.45
N TYR A 110 2.07 16.40 10.47
CA TYR A 110 2.42 17.51 9.57
C TYR A 110 2.39 17.09 8.10
N ILE A 111 3.02 15.96 7.74
CA ILE A 111 3.03 15.44 6.36
C ILE A 111 1.59 15.14 5.89
N TYR A 112 0.82 14.48 6.74
CA TYR A 112 -0.55 14.09 6.47
C TYR A 112 -1.45 15.30 6.25
N ASN A 113 -1.36 16.32 7.11
CA ASN A 113 -2.15 17.55 6.96
C ASN A 113 -1.78 18.33 5.69
N ASP A 114 -0.50 18.38 5.32
CA ASP A 114 -0.03 19.00 4.08
C ASP A 114 -0.62 18.28 2.84
N ILE A 115 -0.50 16.95 2.77
CA ILE A 115 -1.08 16.15 1.69
C ILE A 115 -2.59 16.33 1.64
N LYS A 116 -3.26 16.26 2.79
CA LYS A 116 -4.71 16.42 2.88
C LYS A 116 -5.15 17.79 2.35
N SER A 117 -4.50 18.88 2.77
CA SER A 117 -4.81 20.23 2.30
C SER A 117 -4.68 20.34 0.78
N LYS A 118 -3.61 19.79 0.18
CA LYS A 118 -3.41 19.79 -1.28
C LYS A 118 -4.56 19.12 -2.03
N PHE A 119 -5.09 18.00 -1.50
CA PHE A 119 -6.21 17.29 -2.12
C PHE A 119 -7.55 18.01 -1.92
N GLU A 120 -7.77 18.60 -0.73
CA GLU A 120 -8.93 19.43 -0.43
C GLU A 120 -8.99 20.68 -1.32
N ASP A 121 -7.86 21.36 -1.52
CA ASP A 121 -7.73 22.55 -2.38
C ASP A 121 -8.07 22.26 -3.85
N LYS A 122 -7.94 21.00 -4.28
CA LYS A 122 -8.33 20.53 -5.62
C LYS A 122 -9.73 19.92 -5.66
N GLY A 123 -10.46 19.91 -4.55
CA GLY A 123 -11.84 19.43 -4.46
C GLY A 123 -11.98 17.91 -4.30
N TYR A 124 -10.90 17.19 -3.98
CA TYR A 124 -10.90 15.73 -3.89
C TYR A 124 -11.21 15.16 -2.50
N GLY A 125 -11.19 16.01 -1.46
CA GLY A 125 -11.54 15.62 -0.09
C GLY A 125 -10.51 14.70 0.58
N ASN A 126 -10.94 14.00 1.62
CA ASN A 126 -10.07 13.15 2.44
C ASN A 126 -9.76 11.82 1.78
N VAL A 127 -8.48 11.44 1.77
CA VAL A 127 -8.02 10.13 1.32
C VAL A 127 -7.41 9.36 2.49
N HIS A 128 -7.67 8.06 2.55
CA HIS A 128 -7.13 7.16 3.57
C HIS A 128 -6.03 6.28 2.97
N TRP A 129 -4.94 6.11 3.70
CA TRP A 129 -3.73 5.49 3.19
C TRP A 129 -3.40 4.24 4.00
N ASN A 130 -2.99 3.17 3.33
CA ASN A 130 -2.70 1.91 3.99
C ASN A 130 -1.35 1.38 3.52
N LEU A 131 -0.41 1.33 4.44
CA LEU A 131 0.99 1.06 4.12
C LEU A 131 1.36 -0.29 4.73
N SER A 132 2.06 -1.11 3.96
CA SER A 132 2.46 -2.44 4.41
C SER A 132 3.98 -2.54 4.37
N GLU A 133 4.58 -2.70 5.54
CA GLU A 133 5.98 -3.09 5.67
C GLU A 133 6.06 -4.62 5.65
N TYR A 134 6.59 -5.19 4.57
CA TYR A 134 6.91 -6.61 4.58
C TYR A 134 8.17 -6.86 5.43
N ASN A 135 8.02 -7.64 6.50
CA ASN A 135 9.14 -8.16 7.26
C ASN A 135 8.82 -9.56 7.76
N LYS A 136 9.41 -10.57 7.13
CA LYS A 136 9.20 -11.99 7.47
C LYS A 136 9.60 -12.37 8.90
N ASN A 137 10.45 -11.56 9.55
CA ASN A 137 11.00 -11.83 10.87
C ASN A 137 10.30 -11.04 11.99
N LYS A 138 9.32 -10.19 11.67
CA LYS A 138 8.57 -9.43 12.67
C LYS A 138 7.17 -10.00 12.86
N PRO A 139 6.67 -10.08 14.10
CA PRO A 139 5.28 -10.41 14.34
C PRO A 139 4.37 -9.36 13.68
N LEU A 140 3.17 -9.79 13.32
CA LEU A 140 2.17 -8.90 12.76
C LEU A 140 1.64 -7.96 13.83
N ILE A 141 2.04 -6.70 13.74
CA ILE A 141 1.60 -5.65 14.67
C ILE A 141 1.03 -4.51 13.83
N PRO A 142 -0.31 -4.36 13.77
CA PRO A 142 -0.91 -3.22 13.12
C PRO A 142 -0.64 -1.96 13.95
N TYR A 143 -0.30 -0.87 13.27
CA TYR A 143 -0.09 0.44 13.87
C TYR A 143 -0.95 1.46 13.13
N LYS A 144 -1.79 2.21 13.86
CA LYS A 144 -2.68 3.22 13.29
C LYS A 144 -2.22 4.62 13.65
N GLN A 145 -2.25 5.51 12.67
CA GLN A 145 -2.19 6.97 12.81
C GLN A 145 -3.33 7.59 11.98
N PRO A 146 -3.66 8.88 12.18
CA PRO A 146 -4.67 9.56 11.35
C PRO A 146 -4.37 9.39 9.85
N GLY A 147 -5.34 8.82 9.13
CA GLY A 147 -5.24 8.54 7.70
C GLY A 147 -4.22 7.47 7.30
N LEU A 148 -3.64 6.74 8.25
CA LEU A 148 -2.59 5.75 8.01
C LEU A 148 -2.75 4.47 8.84
N THR A 149 -2.85 3.33 8.16
CA THR A 149 -2.62 2.01 8.77
C THR A 149 -1.29 1.44 8.30
N VAL A 150 -0.39 1.08 9.22
CA VAL A 150 0.85 0.36 8.93
C VAL A 150 0.70 -1.11 9.34
N LEU A 151 0.95 -2.03 8.42
CA LEU A 151 0.97 -3.48 8.68
C LEU A 151 2.40 -4.02 8.56
N THR A 152 2.90 -4.69 9.62
CA THR A 152 4.23 -5.33 9.60
C THR A 152 4.13 -6.83 9.36
N GLY A 153 4.86 -7.38 8.40
CA GLY A 153 4.67 -8.78 8.00
C GLY A 153 3.44 -8.94 7.10
N PHE A 154 3.41 -10.01 6.30
CA PHE A 154 2.39 -10.15 5.26
C PHE A 154 2.05 -11.60 4.94
N SER A 155 0.76 -11.85 4.66
CA SER A 155 0.22 -13.11 4.17
C SER A 155 -0.99 -12.84 3.25
N ASN A 156 -1.34 -13.81 2.41
CA ASN A 156 -2.52 -13.74 1.54
C ASN A 156 -3.84 -13.55 2.33
N LYS A 157 -3.98 -14.19 3.49
CA LYS A 157 -5.14 -14.03 4.38
C LYS A 157 -5.28 -12.59 4.86
N LEU A 158 -4.16 -11.91 5.13
CA LEU A 158 -4.15 -10.51 5.56
C LEU A 158 -4.58 -9.56 4.46
N LEU A 159 -4.08 -9.77 3.22
CA LEU A 159 -4.55 -8.99 2.09
C LEU A 159 -6.05 -9.12 1.92
N LYS A 160 -6.56 -10.36 1.96
CA LYS A 160 -7.97 -10.64 1.79
C LYS A 160 -8.80 -9.91 2.84
N LEU A 161 -8.46 -10.09 4.12
CA LEU A 161 -9.15 -9.43 5.23
C LEU A 161 -9.09 -7.90 5.11
N PHE A 162 -7.93 -7.38 4.73
CA PHE A 162 -7.72 -5.95 4.53
C PHE A 162 -8.62 -5.39 3.41
N LEU A 163 -8.76 -6.12 2.30
CA LEU A 163 -9.65 -5.75 1.20
C LEU A 163 -11.13 -5.86 1.59
N GLU A 164 -11.51 -6.87 2.37
CA GLU A 164 -12.89 -7.13 2.81
C GLU A 164 -13.38 -6.15 3.88
N ASN A 165 -12.52 -5.75 4.83
CA ASN A 165 -12.89 -4.86 5.94
C ASN A 165 -12.68 -3.37 5.63
N ASP A 166 -12.69 -3.01 4.36
CA ASP A 166 -12.45 -1.65 3.90
C ASP A 166 -11.15 -0.99 4.38
N GLY A 167 -10.14 -1.80 4.71
CA GLY A 167 -8.87 -1.35 5.28
C GLY A 167 -8.91 -1.09 6.79
N GLU A 168 -10.06 -1.27 7.43
CA GLU A 168 -10.14 -1.38 8.89
C GLU A 168 -9.46 -2.66 9.32
N PHE A 169 -8.37 -2.49 10.06
CA PHE A 169 -7.51 -3.59 10.44
C PHE A 169 -6.94 -3.33 11.83
N GLY A 170 -6.96 -4.34 12.72
CA GLY A 170 -6.58 -4.18 14.12
C GLY A 170 -6.18 -5.51 14.77
N PRO A 171 -5.76 -5.50 16.04
CA PRO A 171 -5.30 -6.70 16.73
C PRO A 171 -6.32 -7.86 16.74
N GLU A 172 -7.61 -7.55 16.87
CA GLU A 172 -8.69 -8.55 16.82
C GLU A 172 -8.74 -9.25 15.45
N HIS A 173 -8.71 -8.48 14.38
CA HIS A 173 -8.64 -8.99 13.01
C HIS A 173 -7.40 -9.87 12.76
N VAL A 174 -6.25 -9.53 13.35
CA VAL A 174 -5.04 -10.36 13.31
C VAL A 174 -5.25 -11.69 14.02
N MET A 175 -5.83 -11.64 15.21
CA MET A 175 -6.14 -12.83 16.01
C MET A 175 -7.11 -13.74 15.25
N GLU A 176 -8.21 -13.19 14.71
CA GLU A 176 -9.18 -13.92 13.90
C GLU A 176 -8.52 -14.63 12.71
N VAL A 177 -7.62 -13.95 11.99
CA VAL A 177 -6.88 -14.57 10.88
C VAL A 177 -5.98 -15.70 11.38
N ALA A 178 -5.29 -15.51 12.49
CA ALA A 178 -4.38 -16.51 13.05
C ALA A 178 -5.13 -17.78 13.48
N ILE A 179 -6.35 -17.65 14.01
CA ILE A 179 -7.19 -18.76 14.48
C ILE A 179 -8.24 -19.23 13.46
N SER A 180 -8.25 -18.68 12.25
CA SER A 180 -9.20 -19.06 11.20
C SER A 180 -8.97 -20.45 10.58
N GLY A 181 -7.86 -21.11 10.92
CA GLY A 181 -7.51 -22.43 10.40
C GLY A 181 -8.44 -23.52 10.93
N ASP A 182 -8.70 -24.54 10.10
CA ASP A 182 -9.55 -25.68 10.46
C ASP A 182 -9.06 -26.37 11.75
N GLU A 183 -7.75 -26.33 12.01
CA GLU A 183 -7.11 -26.87 13.20
C GLU A 183 -7.56 -26.19 14.51
N PHE A 184 -8.08 -24.96 14.45
CA PHE A 184 -8.57 -24.21 15.61
C PHE A 184 -10.09 -24.30 15.77
N GLN A 185 -10.83 -24.76 14.76
CA GLN A 185 -12.30 -24.85 14.82
C GLN A 185 -12.80 -25.89 15.83
N SER A 186 -11.97 -26.89 16.17
CA SER A 186 -12.29 -27.89 17.20
C SER A 186 -12.00 -27.42 18.63
N LEU A 187 -11.43 -26.24 18.81
CA LEU A 187 -11.14 -25.71 20.15
C LEU A 187 -12.40 -25.11 20.76
N ALA A 188 -12.74 -25.54 21.97
CA ALA A 188 -13.81 -24.97 22.77
C ALA A 188 -13.22 -24.08 23.86
N VAL A 189 -13.83 -22.93 24.08
CA VAL A 189 -13.56 -22.11 25.26
C VAL A 189 -14.25 -22.78 26.45
N VAL A 190 -13.49 -23.12 27.48
CA VAL A 190 -13.99 -23.71 28.72
C VAL A 190 -13.84 -22.67 29.82
N ASP A 191 -14.89 -22.47 30.62
CA ASP A 191 -14.95 -21.52 31.74
C ASP A 191 -14.43 -22.11 33.07
#